data_AF-I0UQW6-F1
#
_entry.id   AF-I0UQW6-F1
#
_cell.length_a   1.000
_cell.length_b   1.000
_cell.length_c   1.000
_cell.angle_alpha   90.00
_cell.angle_beta   90.00
_cell.angle_gamma   90.00
#
_symmetry.space_group_name_H-M   'P 1'
#
loop_
_entity.id
_entity.type
_entity.pdbx_description
1 polymer ?
#
loop_
_entity_poly.entity_id
_entity_poly.type
_entity_poly.pdbx_seq_one_letter_code
_entity_poly.pdbx_strand_id
1 'polypeptide(L)' 'MPGRGAWLHPSVQCLQQAVRRNAFARAFKTVCGASQVQAFAEQLQQRLEAEEKTAGPM' A
#
# COMPACT_ATOMS: atom_id res chain seq x y z
N MET A 1 -1.69 16.21 13.70
CA MET A 1 -0.52 16.15 12.80
C MET A 1 -1.02 16.40 11.38
N PRO A 2 -0.59 17.45 10.65
CA PRO A 2 -1.16 17.78 9.34
C PRO A 2 -0.47 16.94 8.26
N GLY A 3 -0.67 15.62 8.31
CA GLY A 3 -0.15 14.68 7.32
C GLY A 3 -1.31 13.96 6.66
N ARG A 4 -1.61 14.31 5.41
CA ARG A 4 -2.55 13.55 4.58
C ARG A 4 -1.82 12.29 4.12
N GLY A 5 -2.05 11.19 4.83
CA GLY A 5 -1.50 9.87 4.53
C GLY A 5 -2.61 8.83 4.38
N ALA A 6 -2.36 7.81 3.57
CA ALA A 6 -3.20 6.63 3.51
C ALA A 6 -2.66 5.60 4.51
N TRP A 7 -3.50 5.16 5.43
CA TRP A 7 -3.19 4.09 6.37
C TRP A 7 -3.82 2.80 5.87
N LEU A 8 -3.02 1.73 5.83
CA LEU A 8 -3.46 0.40 5.43
C LEU A 8 -2.97 -0.60 6.48
N HIS A 9 -3.71 -1.68 6.66
CA HIS A 9 -3.22 -2.81 7.43
C HIS A 9 -1.99 -3.41 6.74
N PRO A 10 -1.03 -3.97 7.52
CA PRO A 10 0.14 -4.64 6.97
C PRO A 10 -0.26 -6.02 6.42
N SER A 11 -1.06 -6.01 5.36
CA SER A 11 -1.52 -7.20 4.65
C SER A 11 -1.51 -6.93 3.16
N VAL A 12 -1.01 -7.89 2.40
CA VAL A 12 -0.94 -7.84 0.94
C VAL A 12 -2.34 -7.62 0.33
N GLN A 13 -3.37 -8.26 0.89
CA GLN A 13 -4.74 -8.13 0.38
C GLN A 13 -5.28 -6.69 0.53
N CYS A 14 -4.97 -6.03 1.65
CA CYS A 14 -5.36 -4.64 1.88
C CYS A 14 -4.66 -3.69 0.90
N LEU A 15 -3.38 -3.93 0.63
CA LEU A 15 -2.60 -3.15 -0.34
C LEU A 15 -3.15 -3.28 -1.76
N GLN A 16 -3.39 -4.51 -2.23
CA GLN A 16 -3.94 -4.77 -3.57
C GLN A 16 -5.30 -4.11 -3.77
N GLN A 17 -6.16 -4.16 -2.74
CA GLN A 17 -7.47 -3.52 -2.80
C GLN A 17 -7.36 -1.99 -2.84
N ALA A 18 -6.39 -1.40 -2.16
CA ALA A 18 -6.13 0.04 -2.17
C ALA A 18 -5.63 0.53 -3.53
N VAL A 19 -4.73 -0.21 -4.17
CA VAL A 19 -4.25 0.07 -5.54
C VAL A 19 -5.39 -0.05 -6.54
N ARG A 20 -6.13 -1.17 -6.51
CA ARG A 20 -7.25 -1.43 -7.45
C ARG A 20 -8.36 -0.38 -7.37
N ARG A 21 -8.58 0.20 -6.18
CA ARG A 21 -9.58 1.26 -5.96
C ARG A 21 -9.04 2.68 -6.15
N ASN A 22 -7.78 2.84 -6.57
CA ASN A 22 -7.10 4.15 -6.66
C ASN A 22 -7.19 4.95 -5.35
N ALA A 23 -7.13 4.26 -4.20
CA ALA A 23 -7.28 4.89 -2.89
C ALA A 23 -6.19 5.93 -2.61
N PHE A 24 -4.96 5.68 -3.08
CA PHE A 24 -3.83 6.60 -2.94
C PHE A 24 -4.05 7.90 -3.74
N ALA A 25 -4.48 7.80 -5.00
CA ALA A 25 -4.80 8.98 -5.80
C ALA A 25 -5.91 9.82 -5.14
N ARG A 26 -6.90 9.17 -4.51
CA ARG A 26 -7.95 9.86 -3.75
C ARG A 26 -7.45 10.49 -2.45
N ALA A 27 -6.60 9.80 -1.69
CA ALA A 27 -6.05 10.28 -0.42
C ALA A 27 -5.10 11.47 -0.62
N PHE A 28 -4.25 11.40 -1.64
CA PHE A 28 -3.29 12.46 -1.96
C PHE A 28 -3.87 13.55 -2.86
N LYS A 29 -5.08 13.36 -3.44
CA LYS A 29 -5.71 14.27 -4.44
C LYS A 29 -4.74 14.73 -5.54
N THR A 30 -3.77 13.89 -5.89
CA THR A 30 -2.73 14.18 -6.87
C THR A 30 -2.77 13.11 -7.95
N VAL A 31 -2.48 13.49 -9.19
CA VAL A 31 -2.28 12.52 -10.27
C VAL A 31 -0.95 11.81 -10.00
N CYS A 32 -1.00 10.72 -9.26
CA CYS A 32 0.14 9.82 -9.16
C CYS A 32 0.23 9.04 -10.47
N GLY A 33 1.40 9.05 -11.11
CA GLY A 33 1.63 8.22 -12.29
C GLY A 33 1.37 6.75 -11.94
N ALA A 34 0.56 6.07 -12.74
CA ALA A 34 0.15 4.69 -12.46
C ALA A 34 1.37 3.77 -12.25
N SER A 35 2.45 4.00 -12.99
CA SER A 35 3.73 3.28 -12.84
C SER A 35 4.39 3.50 -11.46
N GLN A 36 4.32 4.71 -10.90
CA GLN A 36 4.89 5.00 -9.58
C GLN A 36 4.08 4.31 -8.47
N VAL A 37 2.75 4.28 -8.61
CA VAL A 37 1.88 3.58 -7.65
C VAL A 37 2.10 2.07 -7.73
N GLN A 38 2.26 1.51 -8.92
CA GLN A 38 2.54 0.09 -9.13
C GLN A 38 3.90 -0.31 -8.55
N ALA A 39 4.97 0.42 -8.87
CA ALA A 39 6.30 0.15 -8.34
C ALA A 39 6.34 0.21 -6.80
N PHE A 40 5.67 1.21 -6.21
CA PHE A 40 5.57 1.30 -4.75
C PHE A 40 4.74 0.17 -4.14
N ALA A 41 3.67 -0.26 -4.80
CA ALA A 41 2.84 -1.38 -4.35
C ALA A 41 3.61 -2.71 -4.39
N GLU A 42 4.38 -2.98 -5.43
CA GLU A 42 5.23 -4.18 -5.49
C GLU A 42 6.25 -4.19 -4.36
N GLN A 43 6.90 -3.05 -4.09
CA GLN A 43 7.89 -2.93 -3.02
C GLN A 43 7.26 -3.10 -1.63
N LEU A 44 6.08 -2.53 -1.40
CA LEU A 44 5.33 -2.74 -0.15
C LEU A 44 4.89 -4.20 -0.01
N GLN A 45 4.46 -4.84 -1.09
CA GLN A 45 4.05 -6.24 -1.06
C GLN A 45 5.21 -7.13 -0.61
N GLN A 46 6.40 -6.96 -1.18
CA GLN A 46 7.60 -7.71 -0.77
C GLN A 46 7.97 -7.50 0.70
N ARG A 47 7.80 -6.26 1.21
CA ARG A 47 8.04 -5.96 2.63
C ARG A 47 7.01 -6.59 3.53
N LEU A 48 5.74 -6.55 3.15
CA LEU A 48 4.65 -7.17 3.90
C LEU A 48 4.79 -8.70 3.91
N GLU A 49 5.16 -9.31 2.78
CA GLU A 49 5.45 -10.75 2.71
C GLU A 49 6.65 -11.11 3.59
N ALA A 50 7.68 -10.26 3.66
CA ALA A 50 8.80 -10.44 4.56
C ALA A 50 8.40 -10.29 6.04
N GLU A 51 7.51 -9.34 6.35
CA GLU A 51 6.95 -9.15 7.68
C GLU A 51 6.01 -10.31 8.08
N GLU A 52 5.14 -10.80 7.19
CA GLU A 52 4.29 -11.98 7.40
C GLU A 52 5.13 -13.25 7.58
N LYS A 53 6.26 -13.37 6.86
CA LYS A 53 7.18 -14.50 7.05
C LYS A 53 7.92 -14.44 8.39
N THR A 54 8.10 -13.25 8.94
CA THR A 54 8.76 -13.04 10.24
C THR A 54 7.75 -13.12 11.40
N ALA A 55 6.52 -12.67 11.16
CA ALA A 55 5.36 -12.81 12.03
C ALA A 55 4.68 -14.15 11.75
N GLY A 56 5.30 -15.24 12.21
CA GLY A 56 4.66 -16.54 12.30
C GLY A 56 3.27 -16.47 12.95
N PRO A 57 2.40 -17.46 12.68
CA PRO A 57 0.95 -17.34 12.77
C PRO A 57 0.50 -16.97 14.19
N MET A 58 -0.38 -15.98 14.29
CA MET A 58 -1.26 -15.84 15.46
C MET A 58 -2.37 -16.88 15.38
#